data_AF-B8DZR0-F1
#
_entry.id   AF-B8DZR0-F1
#
_cell.length_a   1.000
_cell.length_b   1.000
_cell.length_c   1.000
_cell.angle_alpha   90.00
_cell.angle_beta   90.00
_cell.angle_gamma   90.00
#
_symmetry.space_group_name_H-M   'P 1'
#
loop_
_entity.id
_entity.type
_entity.pdbx_description
1 polymer ?
#
loop_
_entity_poly.entity_id
_entity_poly.type
_entity_poly.pdbx_seq_one_letter_code
_entity_poly.pdbx_strand_id
1 'polypeptide(L)'
;MYGRSWKLDINESEKIKSYLIKMGGVEESIKNSYELWRIKLGGSTFIYYTSGKLYSTPSAKVINIWDEIDKLVSKSYDLNKDYVLGFDEVGKGEVFGPIITCGVLIRKDVISQIPSELKTPDTKKSHGFEYWTRILKVLEDLISDGFYYIIDIIQPREIDRFNINQLLDLSYMKLIKQLITDLPYRKEVRIVIDDYGVGEGLQRFLEIIKGENNFETIIVTESEDKFLEAKLASLIAKSYRESILKNLQERYEIPESLIKGNMSNKALESFLKNYSKDDLWFIRRSFGKRIKKEKPSFYNLISEDNFRCFFCGKESSKVILKDYRFLCSFCGKEIKDLELAMKYHSGIIKLEKESFYSFFEIIKNSYLFDGFSFLVDNSLRNLLTPYEDIGRILILKRAFSKFLTLKIEGDSIAFSFFRNIYNV
;
A
#
# COMPACT_ATOMS: atom_id res chain seq x y z
N MET A 1 7.28 25.43 -1.85
CA MET A 1 6.36 25.16 -2.97
C MET A 1 7.09 24.30 -3.99
N TYR A 2 6.51 23.19 -4.43
CA TYR A 2 7.11 22.31 -5.43
C TYR A 2 6.71 22.73 -6.83
N GLY A 3 7.53 22.37 -7.82
CA GLY A 3 7.11 22.46 -9.21
C GLY A 3 5.96 21.50 -9.50
N ARG A 4 5.24 21.75 -10.59
CA ARG A 4 4.04 21.02 -10.98
C ARG A 4 4.27 20.27 -12.28
N SER A 5 3.69 19.09 -12.44
CA SER A 5 3.84 18.31 -13.68
C SER A 5 2.56 17.66 -14.17
N TRP A 6 2.41 17.58 -15.49
CA TRP A 6 1.27 16.97 -16.16
C TRP A 6 1.77 15.99 -17.22
N LYS A 7 0.98 14.97 -17.51
CA LYS A 7 1.20 14.05 -18.63
C LYS A 7 0.17 14.39 -19.70
N LEU A 8 0.65 14.76 -20.88
CA LEU A 8 -0.16 15.32 -21.97
C LEU A 8 0.14 14.58 -23.26
N ASP A 9 -0.87 14.46 -24.11
CA ASP A 9 -0.64 14.25 -25.53
C ASP A 9 -0.18 15.54 -26.22
N ILE A 10 0.29 15.42 -27.47
CA ILE A 10 0.80 16.57 -28.24
C ILE A 10 -0.27 17.64 -28.49
N ASN A 11 -1.55 17.26 -28.60
CA ASN A 11 -2.63 18.21 -28.86
C ASN A 11 -2.99 18.99 -27.59
N GLU A 12 -3.03 18.31 -26.45
CA GLU A 12 -3.21 18.90 -25.12
C GLU A 12 -2.08 19.89 -24.82
N SER A 13 -0.83 19.50 -25.10
CA SER A 13 0.32 20.37 -24.85
C SER A 13 0.30 21.65 -25.69
N GLU A 14 -0.08 21.58 -26.97
CA GLU A 14 -0.20 22.76 -27.83
C GLU A 14 -1.33 23.71 -27.40
N LYS A 15 -2.45 23.18 -26.91
CA LYS A 15 -3.53 23.99 -26.30
C LYS A 15 -3.02 24.75 -25.08
N ILE A 16 -2.27 24.08 -24.21
CA ILE A 16 -1.71 24.68 -23.00
C ILE A 16 -0.61 25.70 -23.36
N LYS A 17 0.24 25.39 -24.34
CA LYS A 17 1.25 26.32 -24.88
C LYS A 17 0.58 27.63 -25.32
N SER A 18 -0.48 27.53 -26.10
CA SER A 18 -1.27 28.67 -26.58
C SER A 18 -1.89 29.48 -25.42
N TYR A 19 -2.43 28.79 -24.41
CA TYR A 19 -2.97 29.43 -23.21
C TYR A 19 -1.89 30.18 -22.42
N LEU A 20 -0.71 29.59 -22.22
CA LEU A 20 0.41 30.21 -21.51
C LEU A 20 0.90 31.47 -22.23
N ILE A 21 1.02 31.44 -23.55
CA ILE A 21 1.38 32.62 -24.36
C ILE A 21 0.31 33.72 -24.22
N LYS A 22 -0.98 33.36 -24.27
CA LYS A 22 -2.09 34.31 -24.07
C LYS A 22 -2.04 35.00 -22.70
N MET A 23 -1.55 34.31 -21.67
CA MET A 23 -1.35 34.87 -20.32
C MET A 23 -0.06 35.70 -20.18
N GLY A 24 0.65 35.98 -21.28
CA GLY A 24 1.88 36.77 -21.31
C GLY A 24 3.16 35.95 -21.16
N GLY A 25 3.09 34.63 -21.39
CA GLY A 25 4.25 33.76 -21.38
C GLY A 25 5.19 34.04 -22.56
N VAL A 26 6.50 34.01 -22.30
CA VAL A 26 7.52 34.21 -23.33
C VAL A 26 8.16 32.86 -23.66
N GLU A 27 8.14 32.48 -24.93
CA GLU A 27 8.82 31.27 -25.40
C GLU A 27 10.34 31.47 -25.39
N GLU A 28 11.06 30.52 -24.81
CA GLU A 28 12.52 30.46 -24.76
C GLU A 28 13.01 29.32 -25.65
N SER A 29 14.28 29.39 -26.09
CA SER A 29 14.91 28.26 -26.78
C SER A 29 15.02 27.03 -25.88
N ILE A 30 14.81 25.85 -26.48
CA ILE A 30 15.01 24.57 -25.81
C ILE A 30 16.48 24.39 -25.42
N LYS A 31 16.73 23.76 -24.26
CA LYS A 31 18.10 23.59 -23.72
C LYS A 31 18.71 22.21 -23.93
N ASN A 32 17.91 21.22 -24.28
CA ASN A 32 18.36 19.85 -24.55
C ASN A 32 17.41 19.16 -25.53
N SER A 33 17.84 18.02 -26.08
CA SER A 33 17.11 17.27 -27.12
C SER A 33 15.81 16.61 -26.63
N TYR A 34 15.57 16.57 -25.32
CA TYR A 34 14.35 16.02 -24.75
C TYR A 34 13.26 17.08 -24.58
N GLU A 35 13.56 18.37 -24.76
CA GLU A 35 12.60 19.47 -24.67
C GLU A 35 11.96 19.73 -26.05
N LEU A 36 10.63 19.81 -26.08
CA LEU A 36 9.85 20.19 -27.27
C LEU A 36 9.56 21.69 -27.29
N TRP A 37 9.21 22.28 -26.13
CA TRP A 37 9.06 23.72 -25.99
C TRP A 37 9.28 24.17 -24.55
N ARG A 38 9.60 25.46 -24.39
CA ARG A 38 9.91 26.10 -23.11
C ARG A 38 9.27 27.48 -23.04
N ILE A 39 8.49 27.76 -21.98
CA ILE A 39 7.84 29.07 -21.77
C ILE A 39 8.15 29.58 -20.37
N LYS A 40 8.50 30.87 -20.26
CA LYS A 40 8.67 31.55 -18.99
C LYS A 40 7.48 32.47 -18.71
N LEU A 41 6.85 32.32 -17.55
CA LEU A 41 5.68 33.09 -17.15
C LEU A 41 5.63 33.23 -15.63
N GLY A 42 5.42 34.45 -15.12
CA GLY A 42 5.20 34.69 -13.68
C GLY A 42 6.33 34.19 -12.76
N GLY A 43 7.58 34.18 -13.22
CA GLY A 43 8.72 33.63 -12.47
C GLY A 43 8.79 32.10 -12.46
N SER A 44 7.88 31.41 -13.15
CA SER A 44 7.94 29.98 -13.42
C SER A 44 8.45 29.71 -14.84
N THR A 45 9.11 28.56 -15.03
CA THR A 45 9.43 28.00 -16.34
C THR A 45 8.59 26.74 -16.55
N PHE A 46 7.82 26.74 -17.64
CA PHE A 46 7.07 25.60 -18.17
C PHE A 46 7.90 24.93 -19.27
N ILE A 47 8.07 23.62 -19.19
CA ILE A 47 8.90 22.83 -20.11
C ILE A 47 8.11 21.57 -20.49
N TYR A 48 7.84 21.39 -21.79
CA TYR A 48 7.24 20.17 -22.31
C TYR A 48 8.30 19.28 -22.92
N TYR A 49 8.30 18.00 -22.54
CA TYR A 49 9.31 17.02 -22.94
C TYR A 49 8.76 16.06 -24.00
N THR A 50 9.68 15.45 -24.76
CA THR A 50 9.39 14.36 -25.72
C THR A 50 8.70 13.16 -25.08
N SER A 51 8.85 12.98 -23.77
CA SER A 51 8.16 11.96 -22.97
C SER A 51 6.66 12.25 -22.75
N GLY A 52 6.13 13.39 -23.21
CA GLY A 52 4.77 13.84 -22.93
C GLY A 52 4.60 14.48 -21.55
N LYS A 53 5.68 14.71 -20.80
CA LYS A 53 5.62 15.41 -19.50
C LYS A 53 5.69 16.92 -19.73
N LEU A 54 4.74 17.67 -19.19
CA LEU A 54 4.87 19.11 -18.96
C LEU A 54 5.31 19.34 -17.51
N TYR A 55 6.36 20.12 -17.28
CA TYR A 55 6.81 20.50 -15.94
C TYR A 55 6.86 22.02 -15.80
N SER A 56 6.43 22.52 -14.64
CA SER A 56 6.46 23.93 -14.27
C SER A 56 7.25 24.11 -12.98
N THR A 57 8.24 25.00 -12.97
CA THR A 57 8.99 25.31 -11.74
C THR A 57 8.10 26.06 -10.73
N PRO A 58 8.34 25.95 -9.41
CA PRO A 58 7.50 26.58 -8.42
C PRO A 58 7.49 28.11 -8.51
N SER A 59 6.29 28.72 -8.49
CA SER A 59 6.11 30.17 -8.28
C SER A 59 4.70 30.45 -7.75
N ALA A 60 4.60 31.27 -6.70
CA ALA A 60 3.31 31.68 -6.14
C ALA A 60 2.46 32.49 -7.14
N LYS A 61 3.08 33.13 -8.14
CA LYS A 61 2.38 33.96 -9.13
C LYS A 61 1.65 33.17 -10.21
N VAL A 62 1.88 31.85 -10.31
CA VAL A 62 1.28 31.00 -11.36
C VAL A 62 0.31 29.96 -10.81
N ILE A 63 -0.13 30.09 -9.55
CA ILE A 63 -1.09 29.15 -8.92
C ILE A 63 -2.37 29.06 -9.76
N ASN A 64 -2.99 30.20 -10.08
CA ASN A 64 -4.23 30.21 -10.87
C ASN A 64 -4.02 29.63 -12.28
N ILE A 65 -2.84 29.81 -12.88
CA ILE A 65 -2.49 29.24 -14.18
C ILE A 65 -2.38 27.71 -14.06
N TRP A 66 -1.79 27.21 -12.98
CA TRP A 66 -1.73 25.79 -12.74
C TRP A 66 -3.11 25.17 -12.57
N ASP A 67 -4.02 25.84 -11.88
CA ASP A 67 -5.39 25.35 -11.68
C ASP A 67 -6.19 25.36 -12.99
N GLU A 68 -5.98 26.35 -13.86
CA GLU A 68 -6.56 26.34 -15.21
C GLU A 68 -5.96 25.25 -16.10
N ILE A 69 -4.65 25.03 -16.01
CA ILE A 69 -4.03 23.89 -16.70
C ILE A 69 -4.63 22.58 -16.19
N ASP A 70 -4.82 22.41 -14.88
CA ASP A 70 -5.47 21.20 -14.38
C ASP A 70 -6.84 20.99 -15.00
N LYS A 71 -7.67 22.05 -15.11
CA LYS A 71 -8.99 21.97 -15.73
C LYS A 71 -8.91 21.57 -17.21
N LEU A 72 -7.90 22.07 -17.93
CA LEU A 72 -7.68 21.78 -19.34
C LEU A 72 -7.13 20.36 -19.58
N VAL A 73 -6.23 19.92 -18.70
CA VAL A 73 -5.60 18.59 -18.73
C VAL A 73 -6.55 17.53 -18.18
N SER A 74 -7.38 17.92 -17.23
CA SER A 74 -8.49 17.10 -16.79
C SER A 74 -9.48 16.99 -17.95
N LYS A 75 -9.25 16.03 -18.85
CA LYS A 75 -10.20 14.93 -18.92
C LYS A 75 -10.41 14.56 -17.46
N SER A 76 -11.45 15.12 -16.84
CA SER A 76 -11.82 14.87 -15.46
C SER A 76 -11.48 13.42 -15.19
N TYR A 77 -10.61 13.12 -14.20
CA TYR A 77 -10.59 11.79 -13.59
C TYR A 77 -12.04 11.35 -13.61
N ASP A 78 -12.45 10.30 -14.33
CA ASP A 78 -13.86 10.20 -14.70
C ASP A 78 -14.70 10.09 -13.40
N LEU A 79 -15.22 11.23 -12.92
CA LEU A 79 -15.74 11.41 -11.57
C LEU A 79 -17.23 11.07 -11.54
N ASN A 80 -17.70 10.30 -12.53
CA ASN A 80 -19.10 9.92 -12.60
C ASN A 80 -19.49 8.96 -11.48
N LYS A 81 -18.52 8.29 -10.85
CA LYS A 81 -18.74 7.36 -9.74
C LYS A 81 -18.80 8.08 -8.39
N ASP A 82 -19.65 7.57 -7.50
CA ASP A 82 -19.79 8.07 -6.12
C ASP A 82 -18.48 7.91 -5.34
N TYR A 83 -17.79 6.79 -5.59
CA TYR A 83 -16.50 6.45 -4.99
C TYR A 83 -15.52 5.97 -6.05
N VAL A 84 -14.26 6.35 -5.89
CA VAL A 84 -13.14 5.84 -6.67
C VAL A 84 -12.13 5.20 -5.72
N LEU A 85 -11.70 3.99 -6.05
CA LEU A 85 -10.71 3.23 -5.32
C LEU A 85 -9.50 2.96 -6.21
N GLY A 86 -8.32 3.21 -5.68
CA GLY A 86 -7.06 3.00 -6.39
C GLY A 86 -6.13 2.11 -5.61
N PHE A 87 -5.42 1.25 -6.31
CA PHE A 87 -4.56 0.24 -5.73
C PHE A 87 -3.21 0.22 -6.45
N ASP A 88 -2.14 0.23 -5.66
CA ASP A 88 -0.76 0.15 -6.15
C ASP A 88 0.17 -0.46 -5.09
N GLU A 89 1.34 -0.94 -5.52
CA GLU A 89 2.35 -1.55 -4.67
C GLU A 89 3.73 -0.93 -4.84
N VAL A 90 4.51 -0.90 -3.76
CA VAL A 90 5.89 -0.48 -3.80
C VAL A 90 6.78 -1.52 -3.13
N GLY A 91 7.93 -1.77 -3.77
CA GLY A 91 8.96 -2.64 -3.26
C GLY A 91 9.04 -3.98 -3.98
N LYS A 92 8.22 -4.27 -5.00
CA LYS A 92 8.26 -5.56 -5.73
C LYS A 92 9.66 -5.94 -6.23
N GLY A 93 10.40 -4.98 -6.77
CA GLY A 93 11.76 -5.15 -7.31
C GLY A 93 12.92 -4.93 -6.32
N GLU A 94 12.64 -4.79 -5.02
CA GLU A 94 13.63 -4.38 -4.03
C GLU A 94 14.19 -5.56 -3.22
N VAL A 95 15.40 -5.43 -2.68
CA VAL A 95 16.04 -6.47 -1.85
C VAL A 95 15.68 -6.31 -0.37
N PHE A 96 15.68 -5.08 0.14
CA PHE A 96 15.37 -4.76 1.52
C PHE A 96 13.90 -4.44 1.73
N GLY A 97 13.41 -4.73 2.92
CA GLY A 97 12.09 -4.37 3.39
C GLY A 97 10.93 -5.10 2.70
N PRO A 98 9.72 -4.90 3.23
CA PRO A 98 8.51 -5.52 2.74
C PRO A 98 8.03 -4.93 1.41
N ILE A 99 7.17 -5.65 0.68
CA ILE A 99 6.30 -5.00 -0.30
C ILE A 99 5.17 -4.33 0.48
N ILE A 100 4.90 -3.06 0.18
CA ILE A 100 3.75 -2.34 0.70
C ILE A 100 2.72 -2.24 -0.41
N THR A 101 1.56 -2.84 -0.21
CA THR A 101 0.39 -2.65 -1.06
C THR A 101 -0.54 -1.64 -0.41
N CYS A 102 -1.10 -0.73 -1.18
CA CYS A 102 -2.03 0.28 -0.69
C CYS A 102 -3.35 0.24 -1.46
N GLY A 103 -4.44 0.47 -0.74
CA GLY A 103 -5.74 0.80 -1.30
C GLY A 103 -6.18 2.17 -0.79
N VAL A 104 -6.58 3.05 -1.69
CA VAL A 104 -7.15 4.36 -1.38
C VAL A 104 -8.63 4.34 -1.74
N LEU A 105 -9.46 4.98 -0.91
CA LEU A 105 -10.86 5.24 -1.21
C LEU A 105 -11.11 6.74 -1.15
N ILE A 106 -11.77 7.25 -2.19
CA ILE A 106 -12.11 8.67 -2.31
C ILE A 106 -13.57 8.81 -2.71
N ARG A 107 -14.31 9.60 -1.95
CA ARG A 107 -15.66 10.03 -2.29
C ARG A 107 -15.60 11.22 -3.23
N LYS A 108 -16.50 11.26 -4.21
CA LYS A 108 -16.52 12.24 -5.29
C LYS A 108 -16.39 13.71 -4.84
N ASP A 109 -17.07 14.09 -3.78
CA ASP A 109 -17.08 15.45 -3.21
C ASP A 109 -15.74 15.88 -2.58
N VAL A 110 -14.92 14.92 -2.13
CA VAL A 110 -13.62 15.18 -1.49
C VAL A 110 -12.48 15.33 -2.51
N ILE A 111 -12.66 14.88 -3.75
CA ILE A 111 -11.59 14.90 -4.77
C ILE A 111 -11.06 16.32 -5.06
N SER A 112 -11.95 17.30 -5.00
CA SER A 112 -11.60 18.72 -5.17
C SER A 112 -10.69 19.25 -4.04
N GLN A 113 -10.75 18.65 -2.86
CA GLN A 113 -9.99 19.03 -1.67
C GLN A 113 -8.56 18.46 -1.68
N ILE A 114 -8.28 17.49 -2.56
CA ILE A 114 -6.96 16.87 -2.68
C ILE A 114 -5.95 17.91 -3.17
N PRO A 115 -4.90 18.22 -2.37
CA PRO A 115 -3.89 19.20 -2.70
C PRO A 115 -3.23 18.91 -4.04
N SER A 116 -2.97 19.98 -4.80
CA SER A 116 -2.29 19.91 -6.10
C SER A 116 -0.92 19.25 -6.03
N GLU A 117 -0.19 19.42 -4.92
CA GLU A 117 1.12 18.80 -4.69
C GLU A 117 1.09 17.26 -4.69
N LEU A 118 -0.05 16.64 -4.34
CA LEU A 118 -0.24 15.19 -4.41
C LEU A 118 -0.67 14.72 -5.80
N LYS A 119 -1.20 15.61 -6.65
CA LYS A 119 -1.62 15.29 -8.02
C LYS A 119 -0.44 15.19 -8.98
N THR A 120 0.66 15.87 -8.68
CA THR A 120 1.83 15.98 -9.57
C THR A 120 3.21 15.74 -8.93
N PRO A 121 3.37 14.84 -7.96
CA PRO A 121 4.67 14.58 -7.35
C PRO A 121 5.64 13.96 -8.36
N ASP A 122 6.89 14.39 -8.32
CA ASP A 122 7.95 13.86 -9.18
C ASP A 122 8.52 12.56 -8.60
N THR A 123 7.69 11.51 -8.55
CA THR A 123 8.03 10.21 -7.92
C THR A 123 9.17 9.47 -8.60
N LYS A 124 9.48 9.83 -9.85
CA LYS A 124 10.53 9.21 -10.69
C LYS A 124 11.94 9.75 -10.40
N LYS A 125 12.07 10.84 -9.64
CA LYS A 125 13.36 11.27 -9.08
C LYS A 125 13.63 10.60 -7.74
N SER A 126 14.92 10.35 -7.47
CA SER A 126 15.34 9.95 -6.13
C SER A 126 15.11 11.11 -5.16
N HIS A 127 14.43 10.83 -4.05
CA HIS A 127 14.18 11.78 -2.98
C HIS A 127 14.67 11.21 -1.65
N GLY A 128 15.12 12.08 -0.75
CA GLY A 128 15.49 11.70 0.60
C GLY A 128 14.27 11.36 1.45
N PHE A 129 14.49 10.72 2.61
CA PHE A 129 13.41 10.30 3.52
C PHE A 129 12.51 11.45 3.99
N GLU A 130 13.04 12.67 4.16
CA GLU A 130 12.27 13.83 4.62
C GLU A 130 11.17 14.24 3.63
N TYR A 131 11.42 14.10 2.32
CA TYR A 131 10.41 14.37 1.30
C TYR A 131 9.19 13.45 1.48
N TRP A 132 9.45 12.14 1.65
CA TRP A 132 8.41 11.13 1.83
C TRP A 132 7.69 11.27 3.17
N THR A 133 8.41 11.65 4.22
CA THR A 133 7.82 11.95 5.54
C THR A 133 6.80 13.08 5.43
N ARG A 134 7.11 14.15 4.69
CA ARG A 134 6.15 15.25 4.49
C ARG A 134 4.98 14.83 3.61
N ILE A 135 5.21 14.08 2.52
CA ILE A 135 4.12 13.58 1.67
C ILE A 135 3.14 12.75 2.49
N LEU A 136 3.65 11.83 3.32
CA LEU A 136 2.82 11.03 4.22
C LEU A 136 2.02 11.92 5.18
N LYS A 137 2.65 12.94 5.76
CA LYS A 137 1.96 13.87 6.67
C LYS A 137 0.78 14.57 6.00
N VAL A 138 0.97 15.05 4.77
CA VAL A 138 -0.10 15.70 3.99
C VAL A 138 -1.23 14.70 3.69
N LEU A 139 -0.90 13.47 3.33
CA LEU A 139 -1.89 12.41 3.09
C LEU A 139 -2.66 12.02 4.37
N GLU A 140 -1.99 11.94 5.51
CA GLU A 140 -2.61 11.67 6.81
C GLU A 140 -3.56 12.80 7.24
N ASP A 141 -3.20 14.05 6.96
CA ASP A 141 -4.04 15.22 7.28
C ASP A 141 -5.32 15.30 6.42
N LEU A 142 -5.39 14.55 5.31
CA LEU A 142 -6.59 14.43 4.47
C LEU A 142 -7.58 13.36 4.95
N ILE A 143 -7.17 12.50 5.90
CA ILE A 143 -8.00 11.39 6.36
C ILE A 143 -9.33 11.93 6.90
N SER A 144 -10.43 11.46 6.32
CA SER A 144 -11.81 11.86 6.61
C SER A 144 -12.78 10.75 6.17
N ASP A 145 -14.08 10.93 6.43
CA ASP A 145 -15.11 9.98 5.97
C ASP A 145 -15.19 9.84 4.44
N GLY A 146 -14.64 10.80 3.69
CA GLY A 146 -14.61 10.77 2.22
C GLY A 146 -13.22 10.58 1.61
N PHE A 147 -12.17 10.47 2.42
CA PHE A 147 -10.83 10.11 1.95
C PHE A 147 -10.14 9.29 3.02
N TYR A 148 -9.82 8.04 2.72
CA TYR A 148 -8.95 7.26 3.59
C TYR A 148 -8.21 6.20 2.78
N TYR A 149 -7.21 5.61 3.40
CA TYR A 149 -6.44 4.54 2.81
C TYR A 149 -6.21 3.41 3.81
N ILE A 150 -5.90 2.25 3.27
CA ILE A 150 -5.41 1.10 4.02
C ILE A 150 -4.17 0.56 3.32
N ILE A 151 -3.32 -0.10 4.09
CA ILE A 151 -2.11 -0.75 3.59
C ILE A 151 -2.03 -2.18 4.11
N ASP A 152 -1.34 -3.02 3.38
CA ASP A 152 -0.90 -4.34 3.83
C ASP A 152 0.61 -4.46 3.62
N ILE A 153 1.25 -5.26 4.47
CA ILE A 153 2.69 -5.47 4.46
C ILE A 153 2.95 -6.93 4.07
N ILE A 154 3.64 -7.16 2.95
CA ILE A 154 4.10 -8.49 2.55
C ILE A 154 5.58 -8.60 2.87
N GLN A 155 5.93 -9.48 3.81
CA GLN A 155 7.28 -9.58 4.32
C GLN A 155 8.24 -10.32 3.39
N PRO A 156 9.56 -10.05 3.48
CA PRO A 156 10.58 -10.82 2.77
C PRO A 156 10.47 -12.34 2.96
N ARG A 157 10.11 -12.80 4.17
CA ARG A 157 9.92 -14.23 4.46
C ARG A 157 8.78 -14.85 3.65
N GLU A 158 7.68 -14.12 3.45
CA GLU A 158 6.57 -14.57 2.61
C GLU A 158 6.98 -14.59 1.15
N ILE A 159 7.68 -13.53 0.69
CA ILE A 159 8.20 -13.41 -0.68
C ILE A 159 9.20 -14.53 -0.97
N ASP A 160 10.02 -14.91 0.00
CA ASP A 160 11.00 -15.98 -0.13
C ASP A 160 10.34 -17.35 -0.28
N ARG A 161 9.16 -17.54 0.31
CA ARG A 161 8.41 -18.79 0.31
C ARG A 161 7.42 -18.93 -0.85
N PHE A 162 6.68 -17.88 -1.18
CA PHE A 162 5.59 -17.91 -2.16
C PHE A 162 5.88 -17.06 -3.41
N ASN A 163 5.05 -17.22 -4.44
CA ASN A 163 5.13 -16.38 -5.62
C ASN A 163 4.62 -14.96 -5.32
N ILE A 164 5.37 -13.93 -5.73
CA ILE A 164 5.05 -12.52 -5.43
C ILE A 164 3.70 -12.11 -6.00
N ASN A 165 3.38 -12.47 -7.25
CA ASN A 165 2.10 -12.08 -7.85
C ASN A 165 0.92 -12.73 -7.11
N GLN A 166 1.09 -13.96 -6.60
CA GLN A 166 0.06 -14.59 -5.76
C GLN A 166 -0.12 -13.88 -4.42
N LEU A 167 0.97 -13.40 -3.79
CA LEU A 167 0.88 -12.59 -2.57
C LEU A 167 0.22 -11.23 -2.83
N LEU A 168 0.49 -10.61 -3.98
CA LEU A 168 -0.16 -9.37 -4.42
C LEU A 168 -1.66 -9.58 -4.64
N ASP A 169 -2.06 -10.66 -5.34
CA ASP A 169 -3.47 -11.02 -5.51
C ASP A 169 -4.17 -11.13 -4.14
N LEU A 170 -3.56 -11.86 -3.19
CA LEU A 170 -4.12 -12.06 -1.85
C LEU A 170 -4.23 -10.75 -1.07
N SER A 171 -3.19 -9.91 -1.14
CA SER A 171 -3.20 -8.61 -0.48
C SER A 171 -4.27 -7.70 -1.08
N TYR A 172 -4.34 -7.55 -2.40
CA TYR A 172 -5.36 -6.70 -3.03
C TYR A 172 -6.77 -7.22 -2.77
N MET A 173 -7.01 -8.53 -2.78
CA MET A 173 -8.31 -9.09 -2.38
C MET A 173 -8.67 -8.70 -0.93
N LYS A 174 -7.71 -8.77 0.01
CA LYS A 174 -7.90 -8.33 1.41
C LYS A 174 -8.25 -6.84 1.46
N LEU A 175 -7.46 -6.00 0.81
CA LEU A 175 -7.65 -4.55 0.83
C LEU A 175 -8.99 -4.14 0.19
N ILE A 176 -9.34 -4.70 -0.97
CA ILE A 176 -10.62 -4.44 -1.64
C ILE A 176 -11.77 -4.80 -0.70
N LYS A 177 -11.78 -6.02 -0.12
CA LYS A 177 -12.82 -6.43 0.83
C LYS A 177 -12.96 -5.44 1.98
N GLN A 178 -11.85 -5.03 2.60
CA GLN A 178 -11.88 -4.08 3.71
C GLN A 178 -12.42 -2.70 3.30
N LEU A 179 -12.06 -2.20 2.12
CA LEU A 179 -12.54 -0.89 1.64
C LEU A 179 -14.03 -0.90 1.25
N ILE A 180 -14.52 -2.00 0.66
CA ILE A 180 -15.91 -2.04 0.18
C ILE A 180 -16.91 -2.48 1.26
N THR A 181 -16.47 -3.14 2.33
CA THR A 181 -17.37 -3.68 3.37
C THR A 181 -18.24 -2.60 4.01
N ASP A 182 -17.69 -1.40 4.22
CA ASP A 182 -18.36 -0.29 4.90
C ASP A 182 -18.94 0.75 3.91
N LEU A 183 -18.98 0.43 2.60
CA LEU A 183 -19.57 1.33 1.61
C LEU A 183 -21.10 1.34 1.71
N PRO A 184 -21.75 2.51 1.53
CA PRO A 184 -23.20 2.58 1.48
C PRO A 184 -23.78 1.74 0.33
N TYR A 185 -24.95 1.15 0.53
CA TYR A 185 -25.63 0.33 -0.46
C TYR A 185 -25.97 1.11 -1.75
N ARG A 186 -25.95 0.44 -2.90
CA ARG A 186 -26.28 0.97 -4.25
C ARG A 186 -25.44 2.14 -4.73
N LYS A 187 -24.18 2.24 -4.30
CA LYS A 187 -23.24 3.25 -4.79
C LYS A 187 -22.51 2.80 -6.05
N GLU A 188 -22.26 3.76 -6.93
CA GLU A 188 -21.41 3.53 -8.10
C GLU A 188 -19.94 3.63 -7.67
N VAL A 189 -19.17 2.56 -7.92
CA VAL A 189 -17.78 2.49 -7.47
C VAL A 189 -16.89 2.15 -8.66
N ARG A 190 -15.78 2.86 -8.79
CA ARG A 190 -14.66 2.44 -9.64
C ARG A 190 -13.54 1.85 -8.78
N ILE A 191 -12.94 0.78 -9.28
CA ILE A 191 -11.76 0.13 -8.73
C ILE A 191 -10.68 0.12 -9.82
N VAL A 192 -9.56 0.80 -9.57
CA VAL A 192 -8.39 0.84 -10.46
C VAL A 192 -7.22 0.14 -9.80
N ILE A 193 -6.62 -0.83 -10.50
CA ILE A 193 -5.49 -1.62 -10.01
C ILE A 193 -4.36 -1.54 -11.04
N ASP A 194 -3.13 -1.29 -10.57
CA ASP A 194 -1.96 -1.37 -11.44
C ASP A 194 -1.74 -2.81 -11.94
N ASP A 195 -1.46 -2.98 -13.24
CA ASP A 195 -1.24 -4.29 -13.81
C ASP A 195 0.19 -4.82 -13.53
N TYR A 196 0.33 -5.50 -12.40
CA TYR A 196 1.55 -6.20 -12.01
C TYR A 196 1.66 -7.62 -12.60
N GLY A 197 0.76 -8.00 -13.50
CA GLY A 197 0.52 -9.39 -13.93
C GLY A 197 -0.49 -10.09 -13.02
N VAL A 198 -1.68 -9.49 -12.92
CA VAL A 198 -2.79 -9.94 -12.07
C VAL A 198 -3.19 -11.39 -12.37
N GLY A 199 -3.24 -12.24 -11.35
CA GLY A 199 -3.59 -13.65 -11.50
C GLY A 199 -5.09 -13.95 -11.58
N GLU A 200 -5.45 -15.18 -11.95
CA GLU A 200 -6.84 -15.62 -12.10
C GLU A 200 -7.68 -15.49 -10.81
N GLY A 201 -7.04 -15.61 -9.63
CA GLY A 201 -7.73 -15.53 -8.36
C GLY A 201 -8.33 -14.15 -8.11
N LEU A 202 -7.53 -13.10 -8.32
CA LEU A 202 -8.01 -11.72 -8.20
C LEU A 202 -9.01 -11.38 -9.32
N GLN A 203 -8.77 -11.84 -10.56
CA GLN A 203 -9.72 -11.61 -11.67
C GLN A 203 -11.12 -12.18 -11.36
N ARG A 204 -11.21 -13.44 -10.92
CA ARG A 204 -12.49 -14.06 -10.53
C ARG A 204 -13.16 -13.32 -9.37
N PHE A 205 -12.38 -12.87 -8.38
CA PHE A 205 -12.90 -12.08 -7.29
C PHE A 205 -13.51 -10.74 -7.78
N LEU A 206 -12.83 -10.05 -8.70
CA LEU A 206 -13.30 -8.80 -9.30
C LEU A 206 -14.59 -9.02 -10.12
N GLU A 207 -14.69 -10.14 -10.85
CA GLU A 207 -15.91 -10.51 -11.59
C GLU A 207 -17.10 -10.74 -10.65
N ILE A 208 -16.89 -11.45 -9.53
CA ILE A 208 -17.93 -11.69 -8.53
C ILE A 208 -18.45 -10.37 -7.96
N ILE A 209 -17.56 -9.50 -7.47
CA ILE A 209 -18.00 -8.22 -6.86
C ILE A 209 -18.66 -7.29 -7.90
N LYS A 210 -18.26 -7.38 -9.17
CA LYS A 210 -18.90 -6.65 -10.28
C LYS A 210 -20.29 -7.19 -10.62
N GLY A 211 -20.52 -8.49 -10.47
CA GLY A 211 -21.85 -9.08 -10.66
C GLY A 211 -22.82 -8.77 -9.50
N GLU A 212 -22.29 -8.66 -8.29
CA GLU A 212 -23.07 -8.40 -7.07
C GLU A 212 -23.36 -6.90 -6.85
N ASN A 213 -22.54 -6.01 -7.42
CA ASN A 213 -22.58 -4.56 -7.18
C ASN A 213 -22.49 -3.76 -8.47
N ASN A 214 -22.83 -2.46 -8.45
CA ASN A 214 -22.65 -1.57 -9.60
C ASN A 214 -21.20 -1.05 -9.70
N PHE A 215 -20.24 -1.98 -9.76
CA PHE A 215 -18.80 -1.68 -9.73
C PHE A 215 -18.19 -1.72 -11.12
N GLU A 216 -17.30 -0.76 -11.40
CA GLU A 216 -16.41 -0.75 -12.55
C GLU A 216 -15.01 -1.14 -12.10
N THR A 217 -14.42 -2.15 -12.74
CA THR A 217 -13.06 -2.63 -12.42
C THR A 217 -12.15 -2.40 -13.61
N ILE A 218 -11.02 -1.71 -13.39
CA ILE A 218 -10.03 -1.37 -14.40
C ILE A 218 -8.67 -1.89 -13.95
N ILE A 219 -8.08 -2.78 -14.74
CA ILE A 219 -6.69 -3.24 -14.59
C ILE A 219 -5.90 -2.62 -15.73
N VAL A 220 -4.87 -1.85 -15.42
CA VAL A 220 -4.10 -1.12 -16.43
C VAL A 220 -2.67 -0.88 -15.99
N THR A 221 -1.74 -0.91 -16.93
CA THR A 221 -0.36 -0.51 -16.69
C THR A 221 -0.23 1.01 -16.54
N GLU A 222 0.74 1.44 -15.75
CA GLU A 222 1.01 2.87 -15.48
C GLU A 222 -0.25 3.58 -14.95
N SER A 223 -0.97 2.90 -14.06
CA SER A 223 -2.23 3.39 -13.50
C SER A 223 -2.05 4.71 -12.75
N GLU A 224 -0.91 4.89 -12.07
CA GLU A 224 -0.53 6.14 -11.39
C GLU A 224 -0.44 7.35 -12.33
N ASP A 225 -0.13 7.14 -13.62
CA ASP A 225 -0.05 8.22 -14.60
C ASP A 225 -1.44 8.58 -15.17
N LYS A 226 -2.45 7.71 -14.98
CA LYS A 226 -3.80 7.80 -15.58
C LYS A 226 -4.91 8.14 -14.59
N PHE A 227 -4.81 7.67 -13.35
CA PHE A 227 -5.87 7.75 -12.34
C PHE A 227 -5.36 8.37 -11.04
N LEU A 228 -6.14 9.28 -10.44
CA LEU A 228 -5.75 9.98 -9.21
C LEU A 228 -5.65 9.00 -8.05
N GLU A 229 -6.64 8.15 -7.91
CA GLU A 229 -6.78 7.16 -6.87
C GLU A 229 -5.59 6.19 -6.86
N ALA A 230 -5.13 5.72 -8.03
CA ALA A 230 -3.94 4.88 -8.15
C ALA A 230 -2.66 5.66 -7.82
N LYS A 231 -2.56 6.91 -8.26
CA LYS A 231 -1.42 7.78 -7.91
C LYS A 231 -1.31 7.99 -6.40
N LEU A 232 -2.41 8.23 -5.71
CA LEU A 232 -2.39 8.40 -4.26
C LEU A 232 -1.99 7.10 -3.56
N ALA A 233 -2.45 5.94 -4.04
CA ALA A 233 -2.03 4.64 -3.53
C ALA A 233 -0.51 4.43 -3.68
N SER A 234 0.06 4.75 -4.85
CA SER A 234 1.51 4.75 -5.12
C SER A 234 2.27 5.59 -4.10
N LEU A 235 1.83 6.84 -3.89
CA LEU A 235 2.48 7.77 -2.97
C LEU A 235 2.43 7.30 -1.52
N ILE A 236 1.28 6.78 -1.08
CA ILE A 236 1.12 6.26 0.28
C ILE A 236 2.04 5.04 0.45
N ALA A 237 1.97 4.06 -0.44
CA ALA A 237 2.80 2.86 -0.38
C ALA A 237 4.30 3.20 -0.35
N LYS A 238 4.73 4.13 -1.22
CA LYS A 238 6.11 4.60 -1.26
C LYS A 238 6.52 5.30 0.03
N SER A 239 5.68 6.18 0.55
CA SER A 239 6.00 6.94 1.77
C SER A 239 6.10 6.04 3.00
N TYR A 240 5.20 5.07 3.15
CA TYR A 240 5.27 4.07 4.21
C TYR A 240 6.52 3.22 4.11
N ARG A 241 6.84 2.73 2.91
CA ARG A 241 8.04 1.92 2.69
C ARG A 241 9.30 2.73 3.02
N GLU A 242 9.39 3.97 2.56
CA GLU A 242 10.54 4.84 2.86
C GLU A 242 10.69 5.11 4.36
N SER A 243 9.58 5.31 5.08
CA SER A 243 9.62 5.41 6.55
C SER A 243 10.16 4.12 7.19
N ILE A 244 9.69 2.96 6.74
CA ILE A 244 10.18 1.66 7.23
C ILE A 244 11.68 1.50 6.96
N LEU A 245 12.14 1.82 5.75
CA LEU A 245 13.55 1.74 5.38
C LEU A 245 14.40 2.70 6.21
N LYS A 246 13.94 3.91 6.49
CA LYS A 246 14.63 4.85 7.39
C LYS A 246 14.80 4.26 8.79
N ASN A 247 13.72 3.71 9.36
CA ASN A 247 13.77 3.13 10.71
C ASN A 247 14.66 1.89 10.77
N LEU A 248 14.65 1.04 9.73
CA LEU A 248 15.57 -0.09 9.60
C LEU A 248 17.03 0.37 9.45
N GLN A 249 17.27 1.40 8.65
CA GLN A 249 18.57 2.01 8.45
C GLN A 249 19.17 2.46 9.78
N GLU A 250 18.40 3.22 10.56
CA GLU A 250 18.84 3.76 11.86
C GLU A 250 19.02 2.64 12.89
N ARG A 251 18.08 1.69 12.97
CA ARG A 251 18.10 0.62 13.96
C ARG A 251 19.24 -0.38 13.76
N TYR A 252 19.57 -0.67 12.51
CA TYR A 252 20.59 -1.68 12.15
C TYR A 252 21.87 -1.04 11.60
N GLU A 253 22.00 0.28 11.69
CA GLU A 253 23.18 1.06 11.27
C GLU A 253 23.63 0.76 9.83
N ILE A 254 22.65 0.58 8.92
CA ILE A 254 22.91 0.27 7.51
C ILE A 254 23.05 1.58 6.73
N PRO A 255 24.07 1.80 5.90
CA PRO A 255 24.17 3.00 5.07
C PRO A 255 22.98 3.19 4.11
N GLU A 256 22.51 4.43 3.92
CA GLU A 256 21.39 4.77 3.03
C GLU A 256 21.60 4.23 1.60
N SER A 257 22.83 4.35 1.09
CA SER A 257 23.21 3.90 -0.26
C SER A 257 23.12 2.38 -0.47
N LEU A 258 23.12 1.61 0.62
CA LEU A 258 22.94 0.16 0.59
C LEU A 258 21.47 -0.21 0.73
N ILE A 259 20.76 0.36 1.71
CA ILE A 259 19.36 0.00 1.99
C ILE A 259 18.39 0.45 0.87
N LYS A 260 18.73 1.53 0.16
CA LYS A 260 18.05 1.97 -1.09
C LYS A 260 18.75 1.46 -2.35
N GLY A 261 19.82 0.69 -2.20
CA GLY A 261 20.60 0.16 -3.31
C GLY A 261 19.89 -1.01 -4.00
N ASN A 262 20.21 -1.20 -5.27
CA ASN A 262 19.78 -2.36 -6.05
C ASN A 262 20.95 -3.34 -6.29
N MET A 263 20.66 -4.52 -6.84
CA MET A 263 21.67 -5.57 -7.05
C MET A 263 22.81 -5.21 -8.04
N SER A 264 22.72 -4.10 -8.78
CA SER A 264 23.85 -3.64 -9.60
C SER A 264 24.96 -2.97 -8.76
N ASN A 265 24.68 -2.65 -7.48
CA ASN A 265 25.64 -2.08 -6.55
C ASN A 265 26.56 -3.16 -5.95
N LYS A 266 27.84 -3.18 -6.33
CA LYS A 266 28.86 -4.11 -5.81
C LYS A 266 29.06 -4.04 -4.29
N ALA A 267 28.84 -2.86 -3.68
CA ALA A 267 28.93 -2.70 -2.23
C ALA A 267 27.78 -3.42 -1.54
N LEU A 268 26.57 -3.37 -2.12
CA LEU A 268 25.43 -4.15 -1.64
C LEU A 268 25.67 -5.66 -1.78
N GLU A 269 26.20 -6.10 -2.91
CA GLU A 269 26.52 -7.52 -3.09
C GLU A 269 27.49 -8.03 -2.02
N SER A 270 28.53 -7.26 -1.72
CA SER A 270 29.49 -7.57 -0.65
C SER A 270 28.84 -7.57 0.73
N PHE A 271 27.98 -6.58 1.01
CA PHE A 271 27.22 -6.51 2.26
C PHE A 271 26.36 -7.77 2.46
N LEU A 272 25.58 -8.17 1.45
CA LEU A 272 24.72 -9.36 1.54
C LEU A 272 25.49 -10.67 1.75
N LYS A 273 26.73 -10.77 1.25
CA LYS A 273 27.59 -11.94 1.51
C LYS A 273 28.04 -12.00 2.96
N ASN A 274 28.46 -10.87 3.54
CA ASN A 274 28.93 -10.78 4.92
C ASN A 274 27.81 -11.07 5.93
N TYR A 275 26.59 -10.59 5.67
CA TYR A 275 25.41 -10.76 6.53
C TYR A 275 24.50 -11.93 6.09
N SER A 276 25.08 -12.91 5.38
CA SER A 276 24.33 -14.07 4.89
C SER A 276 23.84 -15.00 6.00
N LYS A 277 24.50 -14.98 7.17
CA LYS A 277 24.21 -15.83 8.32
C LYS A 277 23.34 -15.17 9.40
N ASP A 278 23.30 -13.84 9.44
CA ASP A 278 22.49 -13.10 10.42
C ASP A 278 21.01 -13.19 10.08
N ASP A 279 20.12 -13.28 11.07
CA ASP A 279 18.67 -13.25 10.85
C ASP A 279 18.16 -11.81 10.62
N LEU A 280 18.55 -11.25 9.47
CA LEU A 280 18.01 -9.98 8.98
C LEU A 280 16.70 -10.26 8.24
N TRP A 281 15.62 -10.38 9.01
CA TRP A 281 14.27 -10.73 8.56
C TRP A 281 13.73 -9.81 7.44
N PHE A 282 14.24 -8.58 7.37
CA PHE A 282 13.88 -7.57 6.37
C PHE A 282 14.69 -7.69 5.06
N ILE A 283 15.48 -8.75 4.85
CA ILE A 283 16.22 -8.99 3.60
C ILE A 283 15.61 -10.16 2.85
N ARG A 284 15.31 -9.98 1.55
CA ARG A 284 14.83 -11.05 0.66
C ARG A 284 15.98 -11.97 0.25
N ARG A 285 15.96 -13.22 0.71
CA ARG A 285 17.03 -14.20 0.45
C ARG A 285 16.92 -14.84 -0.94
N SER A 286 15.72 -14.84 -1.51
CA SER A 286 15.41 -15.40 -2.83
C SER A 286 15.62 -14.42 -3.99
N PHE A 287 15.97 -13.16 -3.70
CA PHE A 287 16.14 -12.14 -4.73
C PHE A 287 17.19 -12.55 -5.77
N GLY A 288 16.82 -12.49 -7.06
CA GLY A 288 17.69 -12.86 -8.18
C GLY A 288 18.03 -14.36 -8.28
N LYS A 289 17.45 -15.22 -7.42
CA LYS A 289 17.70 -16.66 -7.42
C LYS A 289 16.49 -17.43 -7.97
N ARG A 290 16.75 -18.48 -8.74
CA ARG A 290 15.72 -19.43 -9.17
C ARG A 290 15.44 -20.41 -8.04
N ILE A 291 14.48 -20.08 -7.19
CA ILE A 291 14.01 -20.93 -6.09
C ILE A 291 12.60 -21.43 -6.40
N LYS A 292 12.35 -22.72 -6.17
CA LYS A 292 11.01 -23.30 -6.27
C LYS A 292 10.12 -22.69 -5.18
N LYS A 293 9.08 -21.97 -5.57
CA LYS A 293 8.11 -21.37 -4.65
C LYS A 293 7.01 -22.36 -4.27
N GLU A 294 6.53 -22.26 -3.05
CA GLU A 294 5.35 -22.97 -2.59
C GLU A 294 4.09 -22.34 -3.17
N LYS A 295 3.02 -23.13 -3.33
CA LYS A 295 1.69 -22.61 -3.65
C LYS A 295 0.97 -22.29 -2.34
N PRO A 296 0.43 -21.06 -2.16
CA PRO A 296 -0.40 -20.75 -1.00
C PRO A 296 -1.60 -21.70 -0.97
N SER A 297 -1.67 -22.65 -0.03
CA SER A 297 -2.81 -23.56 0.15
C SER A 297 -3.66 -23.19 1.37
N PHE A 298 -3.15 -22.28 2.20
CA PHE A 298 -3.74 -21.86 3.46
C PHE A 298 -5.07 -21.11 3.31
N TYR A 299 -5.43 -20.65 2.11
CA TYR A 299 -6.71 -19.94 1.88
C TYR A 299 -7.94 -20.80 2.18
N ASN A 300 -7.83 -22.12 2.00
CA ASN A 300 -8.92 -23.06 2.32
C ASN A 300 -9.05 -23.36 3.82
N LEU A 301 -8.18 -22.78 4.66
CA LEU A 301 -8.25 -22.93 6.12
C LEU A 301 -9.33 -22.07 6.76
N ILE A 302 -9.85 -21.06 6.06
CA ILE A 302 -10.83 -20.13 6.62
C ILE A 302 -12.03 -20.04 5.71
N SER A 303 -13.19 -20.45 6.23
CA SER A 303 -14.49 -20.40 5.55
C SER A 303 -15.36 -19.37 6.25
N GLU A 304 -15.69 -18.26 5.57
CA GLU A 304 -16.41 -17.10 6.12
C GLU A 304 -15.80 -16.54 7.42
N ASP A 305 -16.07 -17.14 8.58
CA ASP A 305 -15.53 -16.81 9.91
C ASP A 305 -15.07 -18.02 10.72
N ASN A 306 -14.92 -19.18 10.09
CA ASN A 306 -14.52 -20.40 10.78
C ASN A 306 -13.19 -20.90 10.26
N PHE A 307 -12.36 -21.33 11.19
CA PHE A 307 -11.17 -22.11 10.95
C PHE A 307 -11.55 -23.56 10.65
N ARG A 308 -11.13 -24.07 9.50
CA ARG A 308 -11.36 -25.45 9.08
C ARG A 308 -10.10 -26.30 9.30
N CYS A 309 -10.24 -27.36 10.09
CA CYS A 309 -9.15 -28.30 10.32
C CYS A 309 -9.10 -29.37 9.22
N PHE A 310 -8.01 -29.43 8.44
CA PHE A 310 -7.83 -30.47 7.41
C PHE A 310 -7.76 -31.90 7.96
N PHE A 311 -7.41 -32.08 9.23
CA PHE A 311 -7.23 -33.42 9.80
C PHE A 311 -8.52 -34.05 10.32
N CYS A 312 -9.43 -33.26 10.88
CA CYS A 312 -10.68 -33.78 11.44
C CYS A 312 -11.92 -33.26 10.72
N GLY A 313 -11.76 -32.36 9.74
CA GLY A 313 -12.85 -31.78 8.96
C GLY A 313 -13.72 -30.77 9.71
N LYS A 314 -13.57 -30.65 11.03
CA LYS A 314 -14.38 -29.75 11.86
C LYS A 314 -14.01 -28.29 11.62
N GLU A 315 -15.05 -27.45 11.66
CA GLU A 315 -14.95 -26.00 11.63
C GLU A 315 -15.15 -25.44 13.03
N SER A 316 -14.37 -24.42 13.37
CA SER A 316 -14.46 -23.72 14.65
C SER A 316 -14.24 -22.23 14.43
N SER A 317 -14.98 -21.38 15.12
CA SER A 317 -14.62 -19.96 15.20
C SER A 317 -13.35 -19.73 16.04
N LYS A 318 -12.83 -20.77 16.70
CA LYS A 318 -11.72 -20.69 17.65
C LYS A 318 -10.56 -21.68 17.37
N VAL A 319 -9.33 -21.19 17.48
CA VAL A 319 -8.08 -21.96 17.42
C VAL A 319 -7.16 -21.62 18.59
N ILE A 320 -6.24 -22.53 18.92
CA ILE A 320 -5.38 -22.41 20.09
C ILE A 320 -3.94 -22.16 19.62
N LEU A 321 -3.29 -21.11 20.11
CA LEU A 321 -1.86 -20.90 19.97
C LEU A 321 -1.14 -21.43 21.22
N LYS A 322 -0.25 -22.39 21.03
CA LYS A 322 0.61 -22.96 22.07
C LYS A 322 1.99 -23.24 21.50
N ASP A 323 3.05 -22.86 22.20
CA ASP A 323 4.45 -23.06 21.77
C ASP A 323 4.71 -22.54 20.34
N TYR A 324 4.15 -21.37 20.01
CA TYR A 324 4.21 -20.73 18.68
C TYR A 324 3.59 -21.55 17.54
N ARG A 325 2.70 -22.52 17.85
CA ARG A 325 1.99 -23.34 16.88
C ARG A 325 0.48 -23.20 17.05
N PHE A 326 -0.23 -23.03 15.95
CA PHE A 326 -1.69 -23.05 15.95
C PHE A 326 -2.20 -24.49 15.97
N LEU A 327 -3.04 -24.82 16.93
CA LEU A 327 -3.61 -26.14 17.15
C LEU A 327 -5.14 -26.10 16.97
N CYS A 328 -5.67 -27.16 16.36
CA CYS A 328 -7.10 -27.37 16.25
C CYS A 328 -7.73 -27.55 17.63
N SER A 329 -8.79 -26.78 17.93
CA SER A 329 -9.53 -26.83 19.19
C SER A 329 -10.25 -28.16 19.44
N PHE A 330 -10.39 -29.03 18.42
CA PHE A 330 -11.06 -30.34 18.55
C PHE A 330 -10.11 -31.52 18.64
N CYS A 331 -9.10 -31.58 17.77
CA CYS A 331 -8.22 -32.77 17.65
C CYS A 331 -6.78 -32.51 18.10
N GLY A 332 -6.44 -31.28 18.50
CA GLY A 332 -5.11 -30.89 18.98
C GLY A 332 -4.00 -30.89 17.93
N LYS A 333 -4.30 -31.24 16.67
CA LYS A 333 -3.30 -31.25 15.58
C LYS A 333 -2.97 -29.84 15.14
N GLU A 334 -1.70 -29.63 14.82
CA GLU A 334 -1.18 -28.36 14.30
C GLU A 334 -1.82 -28.01 12.95
N ILE A 335 -2.30 -26.79 12.83
CA ILE A 335 -2.81 -26.19 11.60
C ILE A 335 -1.71 -25.29 11.05
N LYS A 336 -0.88 -25.86 10.15
CA LYS A 336 0.21 -25.13 9.51
C LYS A 336 -0.30 -23.94 8.70
N ASP A 337 0.48 -22.87 8.66
CA ASP A 337 0.24 -21.65 7.88
C ASP A 337 -1.05 -20.90 8.23
N LEU A 338 -1.61 -21.18 9.41
CA LEU A 338 -2.86 -20.54 9.85
C LEU A 338 -2.68 -19.04 10.04
N GLU A 339 -1.50 -18.59 10.45
CA GLU A 339 -1.14 -17.17 10.53
C GLU A 339 -1.28 -16.46 9.19
N LEU A 340 -0.85 -17.09 8.09
CA LEU A 340 -0.97 -16.51 6.76
C LEU A 340 -2.43 -16.49 6.31
N ALA A 341 -3.18 -17.56 6.57
CA ALA A 341 -4.62 -17.58 6.32
C ALA A 341 -5.34 -16.47 7.08
N MET A 342 -5.04 -16.30 8.37
CA MET A 342 -5.62 -15.25 9.21
C MET A 342 -5.26 -13.86 8.68
N LYS A 343 -3.98 -13.64 8.32
CA LYS A 343 -3.46 -12.39 7.79
C LYS A 343 -4.20 -11.94 6.52
N TYR A 344 -4.34 -12.83 5.54
CA TYR A 344 -4.94 -12.51 4.24
C TYR A 344 -6.46 -12.56 4.24
N HIS A 345 -7.08 -13.24 5.21
CA HIS A 345 -8.55 -13.28 5.32
C HIS A 345 -9.14 -12.06 6.03
N SER A 346 -8.52 -11.63 7.13
CA SER A 346 -8.92 -10.42 7.86
C SER A 346 -7.72 -9.61 8.30
N GLY A 347 -6.70 -10.28 8.86
CA GLY A 347 -5.44 -9.70 9.29
C GLY A 347 -5.55 -8.64 10.37
N ILE A 348 -6.70 -8.50 11.02
CA ILE A 348 -6.94 -7.51 12.07
C ILE A 348 -7.09 -8.23 13.40
N ILE A 349 -6.23 -7.91 14.37
CA ILE A 349 -6.31 -8.43 15.74
C ILE A 349 -6.66 -7.27 16.67
N LYS A 350 -7.75 -7.41 17.42
CA LYS A 350 -8.10 -6.49 18.51
C LYS A 350 -7.44 -6.99 19.80
N LEU A 351 -6.55 -6.18 20.36
CA LEU A 351 -5.85 -6.49 21.61
C LEU A 351 -6.52 -5.82 22.79
N GLU A 352 -7.05 -6.63 23.69
CA GLU A 352 -7.55 -6.18 24.99
C GLU A 352 -6.42 -6.14 26.02
N LYS A 353 -6.51 -5.20 26.98
CA LYS A 353 -5.44 -4.96 27.98
C LYS A 353 -5.02 -6.24 28.72
N GLU A 354 -6.00 -7.06 29.07
CA GLU A 354 -5.79 -8.30 29.84
C GLU A 354 -4.92 -9.32 29.11
N SER A 355 -4.97 -9.33 27.78
CA SER A 355 -4.23 -10.29 26.97
C SER A 355 -3.05 -9.70 26.21
N PHE A 356 -2.80 -8.39 26.38
CA PHE A 356 -1.77 -7.66 25.66
C PHE A 356 -0.37 -8.19 25.94
N TYR A 357 0.01 -8.40 27.21
CA TYR A 357 1.39 -8.74 27.56
C TYR A 357 1.81 -10.12 27.04
N SER A 358 0.94 -11.13 27.18
CA SER A 358 1.20 -12.47 26.62
C SER A 358 1.36 -12.42 25.10
N PHE A 359 0.54 -11.60 24.43
CA PHE A 359 0.66 -11.38 22.99
C PHE A 359 1.94 -10.62 22.62
N PHE A 360 2.30 -9.60 23.39
CA PHE A 360 3.49 -8.78 23.17
C PHE A 360 4.78 -9.60 23.24
N GLU A 361 4.85 -10.57 24.15
CA GLU A 361 5.97 -11.53 24.21
C GLU A 361 6.07 -12.39 22.94
N ILE A 362 4.95 -12.70 22.28
CA ILE A 362 5.00 -13.43 21.01
C ILE A 362 5.58 -12.57 19.89
N ILE A 363 5.19 -11.30 19.80
CA ILE A 363 5.74 -10.36 18.80
C ILE A 363 7.25 -10.15 18.99
N LYS A 364 7.71 -10.07 20.25
CA LYS A 364 9.14 -9.95 20.56
C LYS A 364 9.96 -11.12 20.05
N ASN A 365 9.46 -12.34 20.26
CA ASN A 365 10.24 -13.56 20.15
C ASN A 365 9.94 -14.38 18.89
N SER A 366 8.99 -13.95 18.07
CA SER A 366 8.60 -14.66 16.84
C SER A 366 8.19 -13.69 15.74
N TYR A 367 8.10 -14.19 14.53
CA TYR A 367 7.62 -13.46 13.33
C TYR A 367 6.21 -13.90 12.92
N LEU A 368 5.50 -14.60 13.82
CA LEU A 368 4.22 -15.24 13.54
C LEU A 368 3.14 -14.25 13.09
N PHE A 369 3.22 -13.02 13.59
CA PHE A 369 2.24 -11.97 13.31
C PHE A 369 2.80 -10.83 12.46
N ASP A 370 3.89 -11.08 11.74
CA ASP A 370 4.37 -10.06 10.82
C ASP A 370 3.34 -9.81 9.69
N GLY A 371 3.14 -8.54 9.37
CA GLY A 371 2.16 -8.05 8.40
C GLY A 371 0.71 -8.04 8.91
N PHE A 372 0.47 -8.33 10.19
CA PHE A 372 -0.85 -8.13 10.79
C PHE A 372 -1.10 -6.66 11.15
N SER A 373 -2.39 -6.31 11.15
CA SER A 373 -2.92 -5.06 11.63
C SER A 373 -3.51 -5.21 13.02
N PHE A 374 -3.31 -4.22 13.88
CA PHE A 374 -3.69 -4.27 15.29
C PHE A 374 -4.55 -3.10 15.69
N LEU A 375 -5.67 -3.39 16.35
CA LEU A 375 -6.47 -2.40 17.06
C LEU A 375 -6.12 -2.48 18.55
N VAL A 376 -5.48 -1.43 19.06
CA VAL A 376 -4.86 -1.43 20.39
C VAL A 376 -5.25 -0.16 21.14
N ASP A 377 -5.43 -0.29 22.46
CA ASP A 377 -5.62 0.85 23.34
C ASP A 377 -4.43 1.83 23.25
N ASN A 378 -4.71 3.14 23.23
CA ASN A 378 -3.69 4.17 23.12
C ASN A 378 -2.62 4.09 24.23
N SER A 379 -2.97 3.60 25.43
CA SER A 379 -2.01 3.44 26.53
C SER A 379 -0.96 2.37 26.26
N LEU A 380 -1.20 1.46 25.32
CA LEU A 380 -0.32 0.34 24.98
C LEU A 380 0.38 0.51 23.63
N ARG A 381 -0.03 1.51 22.84
CA ARG A 381 0.50 1.77 21.48
C ARG A 381 2.02 1.86 21.44
N ASN A 382 2.61 2.63 22.36
CA ASN A 382 4.05 2.88 22.41
C ASN A 382 4.89 1.59 22.56
N LEU A 383 4.33 0.52 23.12
CA LEU A 383 5.03 -0.76 23.24
C LEU A 383 5.15 -1.48 21.89
N LEU A 384 4.20 -1.26 20.99
CA LEU A 384 4.17 -1.85 19.64
C LEU A 384 4.79 -0.95 18.57
N THR A 385 4.88 0.37 18.82
CA THR A 385 5.47 1.35 17.89
C THR A 385 6.82 0.93 17.32
N PRO A 386 7.79 0.39 18.09
CA PRO A 386 9.07 -0.05 17.52
C PRO A 386 8.95 -1.14 16.45
N TYR A 387 7.89 -1.95 16.48
CA TYR A 387 7.60 -3.00 15.50
C TYR A 387 6.82 -2.46 14.30
N GLU A 388 5.95 -1.48 14.51
CA GLU A 388 5.28 -0.74 13.44
C GLU A 388 6.31 0.04 12.60
N ASP A 389 7.20 0.77 13.28
CA ASP A 389 8.21 1.64 12.65
C ASP A 389 9.15 0.87 11.73
N ILE A 390 9.56 -0.33 12.13
CA ILE A 390 10.42 -1.19 11.31
C ILE A 390 9.63 -2.03 10.31
N GLY A 391 8.30 -1.87 10.23
CA GLY A 391 7.46 -2.52 9.24
C GLY A 391 7.14 -3.98 9.51
N ARG A 392 7.13 -4.41 10.78
CA ARG A 392 6.67 -5.76 11.15
C ARG A 392 5.16 -5.84 11.30
N ILE A 393 4.52 -4.81 11.82
CA ILE A 393 3.07 -4.79 12.08
C ILE A 393 2.47 -3.45 11.65
N LEU A 394 1.14 -3.34 11.67
CA LEU A 394 0.41 -2.09 11.47
C LEU A 394 -0.44 -1.77 12.70
N ILE A 395 -0.46 -0.51 13.16
CA ILE A 395 -1.36 -0.09 14.24
C ILE A 395 -2.49 0.75 13.64
N LEU A 396 -3.70 0.20 13.70
CA LEU A 396 -4.89 0.82 13.14
C LEU A 396 -5.38 1.96 14.03
N LYS A 397 -5.78 3.06 13.38
CA LYS A 397 -6.38 4.23 14.04
C LYS A 397 -7.92 4.16 14.09
N ARG A 398 -8.54 3.20 13.38
CA ARG A 398 -10.00 3.04 13.26
C ARG A 398 -10.41 1.60 13.57
N ALA A 399 -11.63 1.43 14.07
CA ALA A 399 -12.26 0.14 14.25
C ALA A 399 -12.77 -0.45 12.92
N PHE A 400 -12.72 -1.77 12.81
CA PHE A 400 -13.23 -2.53 11.67
C PHE A 400 -14.35 -3.46 12.14
N SER A 401 -15.26 -3.79 11.24
CA SER A 401 -16.38 -4.69 11.52
C SER A 401 -15.94 -6.14 11.71
N LYS A 402 -14.82 -6.55 11.12
CA LYS A 402 -14.29 -7.91 11.20
C LYS A 402 -12.88 -7.94 11.77
N PHE A 403 -12.68 -8.70 12.85
CA PHE A 403 -11.40 -8.84 13.51
C PHE A 403 -11.29 -10.18 14.27
N LEU A 404 -10.07 -10.51 14.66
CA LEU A 404 -9.76 -11.58 15.60
C LEU A 404 -9.71 -11.00 17.01
N THR A 405 -10.33 -11.69 17.96
CA THR A 405 -10.10 -11.47 19.39
C THR A 405 -9.23 -12.59 19.94
N LEU A 406 -8.59 -12.31 21.07
CA LEU A 406 -7.80 -13.31 21.75
C LEU A 406 -8.10 -13.36 23.25
N LYS A 407 -7.98 -14.55 23.83
CA LYS A 407 -8.19 -14.81 25.25
C LYS A 407 -7.12 -15.75 25.77
N ILE A 408 -6.60 -15.48 26.96
CA ILE A 408 -5.66 -16.37 27.65
C ILE A 408 -6.43 -17.54 28.28
N GLU A 409 -5.96 -18.77 28.04
CA GLU A 409 -6.51 -20.01 28.57
C GLU A 409 -5.39 -20.90 29.10
N GLY A 410 -5.09 -20.79 30.39
CA GLY A 410 -3.93 -21.43 31.00
C GLY A 410 -2.63 -20.98 30.31
N ASP A 411 -1.84 -21.93 29.81
CA ASP A 411 -0.59 -21.66 29.10
C ASP A 411 -0.78 -21.49 27.58
N SER A 412 -1.99 -21.15 27.13
CA SER A 412 -2.31 -21.04 25.70
C SER A 412 -3.14 -19.80 25.40
N ILE A 413 -3.12 -19.36 24.15
CA ILE A 413 -3.91 -18.21 23.69
C ILE A 413 -4.94 -18.70 22.68
N ALA A 414 -6.21 -18.48 23.00
CA ALA A 414 -7.32 -18.75 22.10
C ALA A 414 -7.52 -17.57 21.16
N PHE A 415 -7.49 -17.79 19.85
CA PHE A 415 -7.90 -16.81 18.84
C PHE A 415 -9.32 -17.14 18.39
N SER A 416 -10.19 -16.13 18.34
CA SER A 416 -11.58 -16.27 17.91
C SER A 416 -11.92 -15.26 16.82
N PHE A 417 -12.65 -15.70 15.79
CA PHE A 417 -13.24 -14.79 14.82
C PHE A 417 -14.40 -14.02 15.44
N PHE A 418 -14.43 -12.71 15.21
CA PHE A 418 -15.49 -11.83 15.67
C PHE A 418 -15.98 -10.92 14.54
N ARG A 419 -17.32 -10.78 14.43
CA ARG A 419 -17.99 -9.79 13.58
C ARG A 419 -18.78 -8.82 14.46
N ASN A 420 -18.43 -7.55 14.41
CA ASN A 420 -19.26 -6.49 14.96
C ASN A 420 -20.33 -6.11 13.93
N ILE A 421 -21.58 -6.50 14.20
CA ILE A 421 -22.76 -6.20 13.35
C ILE A 421 -23.25 -4.76 13.57
N TYR A 422 -22.75 -4.07 14.59
CA TYR A 422 -23.15 -2.70 14.94
C TYR A 422 -22.09 -1.69 14.47
N ASN A 423 -22.13 -1.35 13.18
CA ASN A 423 -21.64 -0.09 12.62
C ASN A 423 -22.52 0.20 11.40
N VAL A 424 -23.64 0.88 11.63
CA VAL A 424 -24.48 1.51 10.60
C VAL A 424 -24.22 3.00 10.63
#